data_AF-A0AAW6JYW9-F1
#
_entry.id   AF-A0AAW6JYW9-F1
#
_cell.length_a   1.000
_cell.length_b   1.000
_cell.length_c   1.000
_cell.angle_alpha   90.00
_cell.angle_beta   90.00
_cell.angle_gamma   90.00
#
_symmetry.space_group_name_H-M   'P 1'
#
loop_
_entity.id
_entity.type
_entity.pdbx_description
1 polymer ?
#
loop_
_entity_poly.entity_id
_entity_poly.type
_entity_poly.pdbx_seq_one_letter_code
_entity_poly.pdbx_strand_id
1 'polypeptide(L)'
;PNDQARMQAILGLARVASSESRAHTLKGSPEGDTQRYTIRSMFMMSSIATALKQGADKSRFAQLTLRSHTEIAKADRLAHWESLDRDLDKYISDAIGRRLQARTIKLIPTIRKSIAIFTRAAAEVFDSQRLGDQYGTLLAGAWSLQSSEIVTRDQAWKLIEQNNWESYSQSVEISDEKRCLQRILQHQFRVEGDKTVTRTIGELIDIALNHAHDLHVGASEAQAVLGRNGIKAEETAIYVSNTADAIGNILRDTPWANCWAVILARIPNATKAGVIYFKGSGMSGRAVKIPLEAAQA
;
A
#
# COMPACT_ATOMS: atom_id res chain seq x y z
N PRO A 1 -7.61 11.26 21.34
CA PRO A 1 -7.29 10.85 19.96
C PRO A 1 -7.18 9.34 19.87
N ASN A 2 -7.94 8.71 18.98
CA ASN A 2 -7.83 7.27 18.66
C ASN A 2 -6.39 6.96 18.23
N ASP A 3 -5.78 5.90 18.78
CA ASP A 3 -4.38 5.56 18.49
C ASP A 3 -4.14 5.27 17.00
N GLN A 4 -5.17 4.83 16.28
CA GLN A 4 -5.10 4.72 14.82
C GLN A 4 -4.85 6.06 14.13
N ALA A 5 -5.50 7.13 14.58
CA ALA A 5 -5.31 8.46 14.01
C ALA A 5 -3.90 9.01 14.31
N ARG A 6 -3.36 8.71 15.50
CA ARG A 6 -1.97 9.04 15.86
C ARG A 6 -0.97 8.32 14.96
N MET A 7 -1.16 7.02 14.74
CA MET A 7 -0.28 6.25 13.85
C MET A 7 -0.34 6.75 12.40
N GLN A 8 -1.52 7.12 11.90
CA GLN A 8 -1.63 7.72 10.56
C GLN A 8 -0.91 9.07 10.46
N ALA A 9 -0.91 9.89 11.52
CA ALA A 9 -0.15 11.13 11.56
C ALA A 9 1.37 10.88 11.50
N ILE A 10 1.87 9.86 12.22
CA ILE A 10 3.29 9.46 12.19
C ILE A 10 3.69 8.95 10.80
N LEU A 11 2.88 8.06 10.20
CA LEU A 11 3.11 7.58 8.84
C LEU A 11 3.06 8.71 7.81
N GLY A 12 2.14 9.67 7.99
CA GLY A 12 2.06 10.87 7.17
C GLY A 12 3.33 11.71 7.23
N LEU A 13 3.90 11.91 8.42
CA LEU A 13 5.18 12.61 8.59
C LEU A 13 6.33 11.89 7.86
N ALA A 14 6.44 10.58 8.05
CA ALA A 14 7.47 9.77 7.38
C ALA A 14 7.35 9.84 5.85
N ARG A 15 6.13 9.85 5.32
CA ARG A 15 5.85 9.97 3.89
C ARG A 15 6.32 11.30 3.30
N VAL A 16 6.11 12.39 4.03
CA VAL A 16 6.60 13.73 3.64
C VAL A 16 8.13 13.75 3.69
N ALA A 17 8.73 13.18 4.74
CA ALA A 17 10.18 13.15 4.92
C ALA A 17 10.92 12.33 3.86
N SER A 18 10.31 11.25 3.37
CA SER A 18 10.90 10.36 2.35
C SER A 18 10.69 10.85 0.91
N SER A 19 9.92 11.92 0.70
CA SER A 19 9.59 12.42 -0.64
C SER A 19 10.41 13.68 -0.95
N GLU A 20 10.95 13.79 -2.17
CA GLU A 20 11.63 15.00 -2.65
C GLU A 20 10.64 16.10 -3.05
N SER A 21 9.65 16.38 -2.19
CA SER A 21 8.72 17.48 -2.40
C SER A 21 9.27 18.75 -1.73
N ARG A 22 8.92 19.93 -2.30
CA ARG A 22 9.03 21.23 -1.62
C ARG A 22 7.91 21.42 -0.58
N ALA A 23 7.26 20.33 -0.14
CA ALA A 23 6.20 20.42 0.86
C ALA A 23 6.83 20.83 2.19
N HIS A 24 6.40 21.98 2.69
CA HIS A 24 6.78 22.48 4.01
C HIS A 24 5.65 22.19 4.97
N THR A 25 5.98 21.70 6.17
CA THR A 25 5.00 21.69 7.26
C THR A 25 4.91 23.12 7.77
N LEU A 26 3.78 23.77 7.53
CA LEU A 26 3.49 25.12 8.01
C LEU A 26 2.90 25.03 9.42
N LYS A 27 3.52 25.73 10.38
CA LYS A 27 2.91 26.00 11.68
C LYS A 27 2.79 27.52 11.87
N GLY A 28 1.60 27.99 12.23
CA GLY A 28 1.40 29.39 12.59
C GLY A 28 2.08 29.69 13.92
N SER A 29 2.78 30.82 14.00
CA SER A 29 3.27 31.37 15.26
C SER A 29 2.16 32.24 15.91
N PRO A 30 2.20 32.43 17.24
CA PRO A 30 1.31 33.36 17.93
C PRO A 30 1.40 34.81 17.42
N GLU A 31 2.50 35.16 16.74
CA GLU A 31 2.76 36.50 16.20
C GLU A 31 2.26 36.68 14.74
N GLY A 32 1.61 35.67 14.17
CA GLY A 32 1.06 35.72 12.80
C GLY A 32 2.06 35.36 11.70
N ASP A 33 3.30 35.01 12.05
CA ASP A 33 4.29 34.53 11.09
C ASP A 33 4.16 33.01 10.85
N THR A 34 4.47 32.56 9.64
CA THR A 34 4.36 31.13 9.26
C THR A 34 5.73 30.47 9.26
N GLN A 35 5.98 29.61 10.25
CA GLN A 35 7.21 28.83 10.27
C GLN A 35 7.11 27.62 9.34
N ARG A 36 8.09 27.50 8.43
CA ARG A 36 8.21 26.41 7.46
C ARG A 36 9.23 25.39 7.95
N TYR A 37 8.77 24.17 8.21
CA TYR A 37 9.65 23.06 8.55
C TYR A 37 9.85 22.14 7.34
N THR A 38 11.10 21.84 7.02
CA THR A 38 11.49 20.82 6.05
C THR A 38 12.07 19.64 6.82
N ILE A 39 11.43 18.47 6.73
CA ILE A 39 11.92 17.25 7.35
C ILE A 39 12.55 16.35 6.28
N ARG A 40 13.79 15.90 6.53
CA ARG A 40 14.53 14.94 5.70
C ARG A 40 15.22 13.97 6.64
N SER A 41 14.44 12.99 7.11
CA SER A 41 14.84 12.07 8.16
C SER A 41 14.41 10.66 7.82
N MET A 42 15.25 9.70 8.21
CA MET A 42 14.89 8.28 8.18
C MET A 42 14.21 7.92 9.49
N PHE A 43 13.24 7.00 9.43
CA PHE A 43 12.53 6.49 10.59
C PHE A 43 12.79 5.00 10.72
N MET A 44 13.10 4.57 11.94
CA MET A 44 13.16 3.17 12.32
C MET A 44 12.08 2.93 13.37
N MET A 45 11.21 1.96 13.11
CA MET A 45 10.05 1.65 13.95
C MET A 45 10.04 0.17 14.25
N SER A 46 9.62 -0.20 15.47
CA SER A 46 9.41 -1.59 15.88
C SER A 46 7.96 -1.77 16.30
N SER A 47 7.32 -2.83 15.82
CA SER A 47 5.93 -3.16 16.15
C SER A 47 5.70 -4.66 15.99
N ILE A 48 4.75 -5.20 16.76
CA ILE A 48 4.28 -6.59 16.61
C ILE A 48 3.45 -6.73 15.32
N ALA A 49 2.64 -5.73 15.00
CA ALA A 49 1.83 -5.67 13.77
C ALA A 49 2.03 -4.33 13.06
N THR A 50 2.26 -4.34 11.75
CA THR A 50 2.50 -3.11 11.00
C THR A 50 1.19 -2.43 10.61
N ALA A 51 1.11 -1.11 10.84
CA ALA A 51 -0.04 -0.29 10.46
C ALA A 51 0.01 0.19 8.99
N LEU A 52 0.83 -0.45 8.15
CA LEU A 52 1.07 -0.10 6.75
C LEU A 52 -0.12 -0.55 5.87
N LYS A 53 -1.23 0.18 5.95
CA LYS A 53 -2.48 -0.16 5.24
C LYS A 53 -2.51 0.33 3.80
N GLN A 54 -1.78 1.40 3.46
CA GLN A 54 -1.86 2.06 2.16
C GLN A 54 -0.67 1.65 1.27
N GLY A 55 -0.92 1.43 -0.04
CA GLY A 55 0.15 1.13 -1.01
C GLY A 55 1.22 2.23 -1.07
N ALA A 56 0.84 3.48 -0.82
CA ALA A 56 1.77 4.61 -0.72
C ALA A 56 2.73 4.52 0.47
N ASP A 57 2.35 3.85 1.57
CA ASP A 57 3.24 3.64 2.71
C ASP A 57 4.16 2.45 2.46
N LYS A 58 3.63 1.36 1.89
CA LYS A 58 4.42 0.17 1.57
C LYS A 58 5.58 0.47 0.62
N SER A 59 5.45 1.48 -0.23
CA SER A 59 6.54 1.91 -1.12
C SER A 59 7.62 2.77 -0.49
N ARG A 60 7.47 3.12 0.78
CA ARG A 60 8.37 4.02 1.52
C ARG A 60 8.93 3.38 2.78
N PHE A 61 8.39 2.24 3.20
CA PHE A 61 8.84 1.49 4.37
C PHE A 61 9.37 0.12 3.97
N ALA A 62 10.59 -0.21 4.37
CA ALA A 62 11.14 -1.55 4.28
C ALA A 62 10.82 -2.29 5.58
N GLN A 63 10.01 -3.35 5.52
CA GLN A 63 9.57 -4.10 6.71
C GLN A 63 10.45 -5.33 6.94
N LEU A 64 11.27 -5.31 7.99
CA LEU A 64 12.02 -6.47 8.43
C LEU A 64 11.24 -7.25 9.50
N THR A 65 11.00 -8.54 9.26
CA THR A 65 10.37 -9.43 10.24
C THR A 65 11.46 -10.19 11.00
N LEU A 66 11.47 -10.07 12.33
CA LEU A 66 12.38 -10.82 13.18
C LEU A 66 11.93 -12.29 13.27
N ARG A 67 12.90 -13.21 13.30
CA ARG A 67 12.63 -14.65 13.51
C ARG A 67 11.96 -14.89 14.86
N SER A 68 11.07 -15.87 14.93
CA SER A 68 10.42 -16.22 16.19
C SER A 68 11.44 -16.82 17.17
N HIS A 69 11.32 -16.47 18.46
CA HIS A 69 12.13 -17.08 19.52
C HIS A 69 11.89 -18.59 19.64
N THR A 70 10.80 -19.13 19.07
CA THR A 70 10.50 -20.56 19.05
C THR A 70 11.34 -21.34 18.05
N GLU A 71 11.96 -20.67 17.07
CA GLU A 71 12.76 -21.30 16.01
C GLU A 71 14.20 -21.63 16.43
N ILE A 72 14.65 -21.07 17.56
CA ILE A 72 16.04 -21.21 18.05
C ILE A 72 15.99 -21.85 19.43
N ALA A 73 16.86 -22.82 19.74
CA ALA A 73 16.88 -23.47 21.05
C ALA A 73 17.19 -22.48 22.18
N LYS A 74 16.65 -22.73 23.39
CA LYS A 74 16.78 -21.79 24.53
C LYS A 74 18.23 -21.47 24.88
N ALA A 75 19.11 -22.47 24.87
CA ALA A 75 20.53 -22.28 25.16
C ALA A 75 21.19 -21.32 24.15
N ASP A 76 20.95 -21.52 22.86
CA ASP A 76 21.51 -20.67 21.80
C ASP A 76 20.98 -19.24 21.87
N ARG A 77 19.71 -19.05 22.26
CA ARG A 77 19.15 -17.69 22.46
C ARG A 77 19.82 -16.95 23.60
N LEU A 78 20.10 -17.63 24.71
CA LEU A 78 20.80 -17.02 25.85
C LEU A 78 22.23 -16.67 25.49
N ALA A 79 22.96 -17.60 24.85
CA ALA A 79 24.32 -17.35 24.38
C ALA A 79 24.38 -16.20 23.36
N HIS A 80 23.42 -16.14 22.44
CA HIS A 80 23.31 -15.05 21.47
C HIS A 80 23.02 -13.70 22.15
N TRP A 81 22.12 -13.68 23.15
CA TRP A 81 21.84 -12.46 23.91
C TRP A 81 23.08 -11.96 24.67
N GLU A 82 23.79 -12.83 25.37
CA GLU A 82 25.02 -12.45 26.07
C GLU A 82 26.10 -11.93 25.13
N SER A 83 26.21 -12.50 23.91
CA SER A 83 27.12 -11.98 22.90
C SER A 83 26.69 -10.60 22.41
N LEU A 84 25.41 -10.42 22.12
CA LEU A 84 24.87 -9.16 21.65
C LEU A 84 25.04 -8.05 22.70
N ASP A 85 24.77 -8.34 23.97
CA ASP A 85 24.90 -7.39 25.07
C ASP A 85 26.34 -6.87 25.18
N ARG A 86 27.33 -7.77 25.10
CA ARG A 86 28.76 -7.41 25.05
C ARG A 86 29.11 -6.57 23.81
N ASP A 87 28.56 -6.92 22.65
CA ASP A 87 28.81 -6.19 21.42
C ASP A 87 28.18 -4.78 21.44
N LEU A 88 27.01 -4.63 22.07
CA LEU A 88 26.36 -3.34 22.25
C LEU A 88 27.24 -2.42 23.10
N ASP A 89 27.72 -2.88 24.25
CA ASP A 89 28.63 -2.11 25.11
C ASP A 89 29.93 -1.72 24.38
N LYS A 90 30.45 -2.64 23.57
CA LYS A 90 31.72 -2.44 22.85
C LYS A 90 31.59 -1.47 21.67
N TYR A 91 30.53 -1.60 20.87
CA TYR A 91 30.41 -0.92 19.58
C TYR A 91 29.49 0.30 19.58
N ILE A 92 28.54 0.38 20.52
CA ILE A 92 27.61 1.52 20.62
C ILE A 92 28.20 2.55 21.57
N SER A 93 29.14 3.34 21.05
CA SER A 93 29.79 4.43 21.79
C SER A 93 29.82 5.73 20.99
N ASP A 94 29.91 6.87 21.68
CA ASP A 94 30.04 8.20 21.08
C ASP A 94 31.20 8.28 20.08
N ALA A 95 32.33 7.66 20.42
CA ALA A 95 33.51 7.66 19.57
C ALA A 95 33.25 6.94 18.24
N ILE A 96 32.60 5.77 18.28
CA ILE A 96 32.22 5.03 17.08
C ILE A 96 31.15 5.78 16.30
N GLY A 97 30.16 6.37 16.98
CA GLY A 97 29.13 7.22 16.35
C GLY A 97 29.73 8.39 15.56
N ARG A 98 30.67 9.13 16.15
CA ARG A 98 31.38 10.24 15.46
C ARG A 98 32.19 9.76 14.26
N ARG A 99 32.85 8.60 14.37
CA ARG A 99 33.60 8.00 13.26
C ARG A 99 32.67 7.57 12.12
N LEU A 100 31.52 6.99 12.44
CA LEU A 100 30.50 6.62 11.47
C LEU A 100 29.98 7.85 10.72
N GLN A 101 29.62 8.92 11.45
CA GLN A 101 29.20 10.19 10.84
C GLN A 101 30.27 10.78 9.91
N ALA A 102 31.52 10.85 10.37
CA ALA A 102 32.64 11.36 9.58
C ALA A 102 32.87 10.51 8.31
N ARG A 103 32.80 9.18 8.43
CA ARG A 103 32.87 8.26 7.29
C ARG A 103 31.73 8.51 6.31
N THR A 104 30.48 8.58 6.78
CA THR A 104 29.32 8.81 5.93
C THR A 104 29.44 10.12 5.16
N ILE A 105 29.81 11.22 5.83
CA ILE A 105 30.01 12.53 5.20
C ILE A 105 31.11 12.44 4.12
N LYS A 106 32.25 11.84 4.45
CA LYS A 106 33.37 11.65 3.52
C LYS A 106 32.96 10.84 2.29
N LEU A 107 32.09 9.85 2.45
CA LEU A 107 31.69 8.92 1.39
C LEU A 107 30.43 9.35 0.63
N ILE A 108 29.82 10.52 0.90
CA ILE A 108 28.61 10.98 0.19
C ILE A 108 28.74 10.83 -1.34
N PRO A 109 29.83 11.24 -2.02
CA PRO A 109 29.94 11.07 -3.47
C PRO A 109 29.93 9.60 -3.91
N THR A 110 30.62 8.73 -3.18
CA THR A 110 30.67 7.29 -3.44
C THR A 110 29.32 6.63 -3.21
N ILE A 111 28.64 6.99 -2.12
CA ILE A 111 27.30 6.51 -1.77
C ILE A 111 26.32 6.87 -2.88
N ARG A 112 26.28 8.13 -3.33
CA ARG A 112 25.37 8.57 -4.40
C ARG A 112 25.59 7.82 -5.72
N LYS A 113 26.84 7.57 -6.11
CA LYS A 113 27.15 6.79 -7.30
C LYS A 113 26.75 5.31 -7.13
N SER A 114 26.98 4.75 -5.95
CA SER A 114 26.61 3.36 -5.65
C SER A 114 25.10 3.17 -5.60
N ILE A 115 24.33 4.14 -5.08
CA ILE A 115 22.85 4.14 -5.12
C ILE A 115 22.38 3.95 -6.56
N ALA A 116 22.88 4.71 -7.52
CA ALA A 116 22.45 4.59 -8.91
C ALA A 116 22.69 3.19 -9.50
N ILE A 117 23.76 2.50 -9.09
CA ILE A 117 24.09 1.15 -9.57
C ILE A 117 23.21 0.11 -8.88
N PHE A 118 23.09 0.18 -7.55
CA PHE A 118 22.22 -0.73 -6.78
C PHE A 118 20.77 -0.60 -7.18
N THR A 119 20.27 0.62 -7.40
CA THR A 119 18.88 0.86 -7.84
C THR A 119 18.59 0.17 -9.17
N ARG A 120 19.51 0.26 -10.15
CA ARG A 120 19.34 -0.42 -11.44
C ARG A 120 19.39 -1.93 -11.30
N ALA A 121 20.40 -2.45 -10.61
CA ALA A 121 20.53 -3.89 -10.39
C ALA A 121 19.32 -4.47 -9.64
N ALA A 122 18.84 -3.79 -8.59
CA ALA A 122 17.66 -4.20 -7.85
C ALA A 122 16.37 -4.08 -8.68
N ALA A 123 16.22 -3.03 -9.50
CA ALA A 123 15.07 -2.89 -10.38
C ALA A 123 14.98 -4.04 -11.41
N GLU A 124 16.13 -4.47 -11.95
CA GLU A 124 16.23 -5.63 -12.84
C GLU A 124 15.84 -6.93 -12.11
N VAL A 125 16.37 -7.17 -10.90
CA VAL A 125 16.08 -8.39 -10.12
C VAL A 125 14.63 -8.47 -9.67
N PHE A 126 14.03 -7.34 -9.27
CA PHE A 126 12.66 -7.30 -8.74
C PHE A 126 11.59 -7.02 -9.80
N ASP A 127 11.98 -6.81 -11.07
CA ASP A 127 11.11 -6.30 -12.14
C ASP A 127 10.26 -5.10 -11.69
N SER A 128 10.90 -4.19 -10.93
CA SER A 128 10.21 -3.07 -10.30
C SER A 128 11.16 -1.93 -9.96
N GLN A 129 11.05 -0.83 -10.70
CA GLN A 129 11.82 0.39 -10.42
C GLN A 129 11.56 0.89 -8.98
N ARG A 130 10.32 0.75 -8.49
CA ARG A 130 9.92 1.18 -7.15
C ARG A 130 10.65 0.40 -6.06
N LEU A 131 10.74 -0.92 -6.20
CA LEU A 131 11.49 -1.76 -5.25
C LEU A 131 13.00 -1.52 -5.41
N GLY A 132 13.47 -1.28 -6.63
CA GLY A 132 14.84 -0.90 -6.91
C GLY A 132 15.28 0.40 -6.22
N ASP A 133 14.46 1.45 -6.30
CA ASP A 133 14.73 2.74 -5.62
C ASP A 133 14.82 2.55 -4.10
N GLN A 134 13.91 1.75 -3.53
CA GLN A 134 13.81 1.51 -2.11
C GLN A 134 14.96 0.65 -1.57
N TYR A 135 15.10 -0.58 -2.05
CA TYR A 135 16.09 -1.53 -1.56
C TYR A 135 17.49 -1.25 -2.09
N GLY A 136 17.62 -0.75 -3.32
CA GLY A 136 18.90 -0.35 -3.87
C GLY A 136 19.56 0.77 -3.06
N THR A 137 18.79 1.74 -2.58
CA THR A 137 19.30 2.80 -1.70
C THR A 137 19.79 2.24 -0.37
N LEU A 138 19.05 1.32 0.24
CA LEU A 138 19.45 0.66 1.50
C LEU A 138 20.72 -0.18 1.33
N LEU A 139 20.82 -0.93 0.23
CA LEU A 139 22.00 -1.74 -0.09
C LEU A 139 23.24 -0.88 -0.32
N ALA A 140 23.10 0.29 -0.97
CA ALA A 140 24.19 1.24 -1.10
C ALA A 140 24.66 1.79 0.26
N GLY A 141 23.71 2.03 1.18
CA GLY A 141 24.01 2.36 2.57
C GLY A 141 24.83 1.26 3.25
N ALA A 142 24.39 0.00 3.16
CA ALA A 142 25.08 -1.15 3.70
C ALA A 142 26.48 -1.35 3.09
N TRP A 143 26.62 -1.14 1.77
CA TRP A 143 27.90 -1.19 1.07
C TRP A 143 28.88 -0.15 1.61
N SER A 144 28.43 1.07 1.90
CA SER A 144 29.28 2.14 2.43
C SER A 144 29.89 1.85 3.81
N LEU A 145 29.26 0.94 4.57
CA LEU A 145 29.78 0.48 5.86
C LEU A 145 30.94 -0.50 5.69
N GLN A 146 31.00 -1.21 4.56
CA GLN A 146 31.96 -2.28 4.30
C GLN A 146 33.07 -1.84 3.33
N SER A 147 32.77 -0.93 2.41
CA SER A 147 33.67 -0.47 1.36
C SER A 147 33.67 1.06 1.25
N SER A 148 34.79 1.60 0.79
CA SER A 148 34.95 3.02 0.46
C SER A 148 34.93 3.28 -1.05
N GLU A 149 34.75 2.23 -1.85
CA GLU A 149 34.77 2.25 -3.32
C GLU A 149 33.35 2.27 -3.89
N ILE A 150 33.24 2.68 -5.15
CA ILE A 150 31.98 2.62 -5.89
C ILE A 150 31.70 1.16 -6.22
N VAL A 151 30.50 0.69 -5.89
CA VAL A 151 30.08 -0.68 -6.19
C VAL A 151 30.08 -0.93 -7.71
N THR A 152 30.51 -2.10 -8.16
CA THR A 152 30.31 -2.54 -9.56
C THR A 152 28.95 -3.21 -9.75
N ARG A 153 28.51 -3.38 -11.00
CA ARG A 153 27.25 -4.10 -11.29
C ARG A 153 27.28 -5.53 -10.72
N ASP A 154 28.38 -6.26 -10.92
CA ASP A 154 28.51 -7.64 -10.47
C ASP A 154 28.52 -7.76 -8.94
N GLN A 155 29.18 -6.81 -8.26
CA GLN A 155 29.16 -6.74 -6.80
C GLN A 155 27.76 -6.43 -6.27
N ALA A 156 27.05 -5.51 -6.92
CA ALA A 156 25.68 -5.18 -6.55
C ALA A 156 24.75 -6.39 -6.74
N TRP A 157 24.86 -7.08 -7.87
CA TRP A 157 24.10 -8.29 -8.16
C TRP A 157 24.36 -9.39 -7.13
N LYS A 158 25.64 -9.67 -6.86
CA LYS A 158 26.05 -10.66 -5.86
C LYS A 158 25.50 -10.35 -4.47
N LEU A 159 25.52 -9.08 -4.06
CA LEU A 159 24.97 -8.68 -2.77
C LEU A 159 23.45 -8.84 -2.73
N ILE A 160 22.75 -8.57 -3.84
CA ILE A 160 21.31 -8.82 -3.95
C ILE A 160 21.04 -10.32 -3.83
N GLU A 161 21.69 -11.18 -4.61
CA GLU A 161 21.47 -12.63 -4.59
C GLU A 161 21.76 -13.31 -3.24
N GLN A 162 22.66 -12.75 -2.44
CA GLN A 162 22.99 -13.29 -1.12
C GLN A 162 21.88 -13.11 -0.07
N ASN A 163 20.83 -12.34 -0.36
CA ASN A 163 19.74 -12.08 0.55
C ASN A 163 18.46 -12.80 0.12
N ASN A 164 17.66 -13.25 1.09
CA ASN A 164 16.32 -13.78 0.81
C ASN A 164 15.32 -12.62 0.65
N TRP A 165 14.79 -12.46 -0.55
CA TRP A 165 13.83 -11.41 -0.90
C TRP A 165 12.38 -11.88 -0.97
N GLU A 166 12.07 -13.15 -0.71
CA GLU A 166 10.74 -13.73 -0.93
C GLU A 166 9.62 -12.92 -0.26
N SER A 167 9.80 -12.52 0.99
CA SER A 167 8.84 -11.68 1.73
C SER A 167 8.71 -10.24 1.22
N TYR A 168 9.61 -9.82 0.33
CA TYR A 168 9.72 -8.46 -0.22
C TYR A 168 9.42 -8.40 -1.72
N SER A 169 9.56 -9.52 -2.44
CA SER A 169 9.26 -9.70 -3.86
C SER A 169 7.83 -10.19 -4.09
N GLN A 170 7.27 -10.96 -3.14
CA GLN A 170 5.87 -11.40 -3.17
C GLN A 170 4.89 -10.31 -2.69
N SER A 171 5.03 -9.10 -3.25
CA SER A 171 3.86 -8.26 -3.43
C SER A 171 3.18 -8.62 -4.76
N VAL A 172 2.74 -9.88 -4.94
CA VAL A 172 1.52 -10.15 -5.73
C VAL A 172 0.35 -9.68 -4.89
N GLU A 173 0.42 -8.41 -4.54
CA GLU A 173 -0.54 -7.73 -3.73
C GLU A 173 -1.67 -7.39 -4.68
N ILE A 174 -2.88 -7.82 -4.34
CA ILE A 174 -4.09 -7.41 -5.07
C ILE A 174 -4.01 -5.90 -5.24
N SER A 175 -3.96 -5.42 -6.48
CA SER A 175 -3.74 -4.02 -6.78
C SER A 175 -4.83 -3.15 -6.15
N ASP A 176 -4.53 -1.88 -5.88
CA ASP A 176 -5.46 -0.98 -5.18
C ASP A 176 -6.83 -0.92 -5.88
N GLU A 177 -6.86 -0.96 -7.22
CA GLU A 177 -8.10 -1.02 -7.99
C GLU A 177 -8.87 -2.32 -7.83
N LYS A 178 -8.19 -3.46 -7.73
CA LYS A 178 -8.83 -4.75 -7.43
C LYS A 178 -9.34 -4.79 -5.99
N ARG A 179 -8.59 -4.26 -5.02
CA ARG A 179 -9.05 -4.15 -3.61
C ARG A 179 -10.25 -3.24 -3.47
N CYS A 180 -10.26 -2.11 -4.18
CA CYS A 180 -11.39 -1.20 -4.23
C CYS A 180 -12.63 -1.91 -4.76
N LEU A 181 -12.50 -2.65 -5.88
CA LEU A 181 -13.60 -3.41 -6.46
C LEU A 181 -14.09 -4.52 -5.51
N GLN A 182 -13.19 -5.33 -4.95
CA GLN A 182 -13.55 -6.40 -4.00
C GLN A 182 -14.28 -5.85 -2.78
N ARG A 183 -13.85 -4.70 -2.25
CA ARG A 183 -14.53 -4.05 -1.12
C ARG A 183 -15.98 -3.67 -1.45
N ILE A 184 -16.24 -3.23 -2.68
CA ILE A 184 -17.59 -2.97 -3.18
C ILE A 184 -18.34 -4.30 -3.30
N LEU A 185 -17.80 -5.27 -4.03
CA LEU A 185 -18.48 -6.56 -4.32
C LEU A 185 -18.86 -7.34 -3.05
N GLN A 186 -18.03 -7.29 -2.00
CA GLN A 186 -18.28 -7.98 -0.73
C GLN A 186 -19.28 -7.25 0.18
N HIS A 187 -19.63 -6.00 -0.12
CA HIS A 187 -20.61 -5.29 0.70
C HIS A 187 -21.98 -5.94 0.58
N GLN A 188 -22.71 -6.01 1.69
CA GLN A 188 -24.00 -6.69 1.76
C GLN A 188 -25.14 -5.69 1.76
N PHE A 189 -26.12 -5.93 0.89
CA PHE A 189 -27.40 -5.24 0.91
C PHE A 189 -28.50 -6.14 1.44
N ARG A 190 -29.41 -5.51 2.19
CA ARG A 190 -30.71 -6.10 2.52
C ARG A 190 -31.59 -5.99 1.28
N VAL A 191 -32.11 -7.12 0.83
CA VAL A 191 -32.96 -7.23 -0.36
C VAL A 191 -34.33 -7.73 0.09
N GLU A 192 -35.36 -7.02 -0.35
CA GLU A 192 -36.76 -7.40 -0.13
C GLU A 192 -37.27 -8.07 -1.41
N GLY A 193 -37.28 -9.40 -1.41
CA GLY A 193 -38.04 -10.22 -2.37
C GLY A 193 -39.20 -10.91 -1.64
N ASP A 194 -39.42 -12.20 -1.90
CA ASP A 194 -40.44 -13.00 -1.20
C ASP A 194 -40.22 -13.07 0.32
N LYS A 195 -38.95 -12.99 0.73
CA LYS A 195 -38.54 -12.71 2.10
C LYS A 195 -37.43 -11.68 2.07
N THR A 196 -37.30 -10.94 3.17
CA THR A 196 -36.11 -10.13 3.37
C THR A 196 -34.90 -11.03 3.57
N VAL A 197 -33.93 -10.95 2.66
CA VAL A 197 -32.64 -11.64 2.75
C VAL A 197 -31.49 -10.65 2.65
N THR A 198 -30.29 -11.09 3.00
CA THR A 198 -29.06 -10.29 2.84
C THR A 198 -28.20 -10.96 1.77
N ARG A 199 -27.74 -10.18 0.79
CA ARG A 199 -26.85 -10.65 -0.29
C ARG A 199 -25.73 -9.65 -0.51
N THR A 200 -24.56 -10.16 -0.83
CA THR A 200 -23.43 -9.36 -1.29
C THR A 200 -23.74 -8.74 -2.65
N ILE A 201 -23.08 -7.64 -2.97
CA ILE A 201 -23.19 -7.01 -4.29
C ILE A 201 -22.76 -7.98 -5.40
N GLY A 202 -21.72 -8.80 -5.15
CA GLY A 202 -21.30 -9.87 -6.07
C GLY A 202 -22.43 -10.86 -6.38
N GLU A 203 -23.06 -11.42 -5.34
CA GLU A 203 -24.21 -12.34 -5.53
C GLU A 203 -25.36 -11.66 -6.27
N LEU A 204 -25.64 -10.40 -5.97
CA LEU A 204 -26.71 -9.65 -6.66
C LEU A 204 -26.38 -9.40 -8.13
N ILE A 205 -25.12 -9.22 -8.50
CA ILE A 205 -24.70 -9.14 -9.90
C ILE A 205 -24.98 -10.47 -10.60
N ASP A 206 -24.59 -11.60 -10.00
CA ASP A 206 -24.82 -12.92 -10.59
C ASP A 206 -26.32 -13.24 -10.73
N ILE A 207 -27.14 -12.88 -9.74
CA ILE A 207 -28.61 -13.02 -9.81
C ILE A 207 -29.20 -12.10 -10.88
N ALA A 208 -28.76 -10.84 -10.95
CA ALA A 208 -29.24 -9.86 -11.92
C ALA A 208 -28.95 -10.24 -13.38
N LEU A 209 -27.88 -11.02 -13.61
CA LEU A 209 -27.45 -11.55 -14.90
C LEU A 209 -27.95 -12.98 -15.17
N ASN A 210 -28.72 -13.58 -14.25
CA ASN A 210 -29.16 -14.98 -14.30
C ASN A 210 -27.99 -16.00 -14.36
N HIS A 211 -26.82 -15.65 -13.83
CA HIS A 211 -25.69 -16.58 -13.66
C HIS A 211 -25.84 -17.45 -12.41
N ALA A 212 -26.61 -16.98 -11.43
CA ALA A 212 -26.95 -17.73 -10.23
C ALA A 212 -28.46 -17.68 -9.98
N HIS A 213 -29.00 -18.79 -9.46
CA HIS A 213 -30.39 -18.85 -9.02
C HIS A 213 -30.48 -18.64 -7.51
N ASP A 214 -31.35 -17.74 -7.07
CA ASP A 214 -31.68 -17.53 -5.67
C ASP A 214 -33.16 -17.83 -5.43
N LEU A 215 -33.45 -18.51 -4.32
CA LEU A 215 -34.81 -18.93 -3.96
C LEU A 215 -35.72 -17.78 -3.53
N HIS A 216 -35.16 -16.62 -3.13
CA HIS A 216 -35.92 -15.53 -2.52
C HIS A 216 -35.80 -14.21 -3.27
N VAL A 217 -34.87 -14.08 -4.22
CA VAL A 217 -34.58 -12.84 -4.94
C VAL A 217 -34.56 -13.10 -6.44
N GLY A 218 -35.45 -12.43 -7.17
CA GLY A 218 -35.48 -12.46 -8.63
C GLY A 218 -34.47 -11.49 -9.27
N ALA A 219 -34.12 -11.73 -10.54
CA ALA A 219 -33.21 -10.87 -11.30
C ALA A 219 -33.66 -9.40 -11.34
N SER A 220 -34.96 -9.14 -11.47
CA SER A 220 -35.49 -7.77 -11.51
C SER A 220 -35.30 -7.01 -10.19
N GLU A 221 -35.45 -7.71 -9.06
CA GLU A 221 -35.26 -7.17 -7.71
C GLU A 221 -33.78 -6.89 -7.46
N ALA A 222 -32.92 -7.84 -7.81
CA ALA A 222 -31.47 -7.66 -7.74
C ALA A 222 -31.01 -6.43 -8.55
N GLN A 223 -31.47 -6.28 -9.80
CA GLN A 223 -31.18 -5.11 -10.62
C GLN A 223 -31.68 -3.80 -10.00
N ALA A 224 -32.86 -3.79 -9.37
CA ALA A 224 -33.41 -2.60 -8.72
C ALA A 224 -32.63 -2.23 -7.45
N VAL A 225 -32.21 -3.20 -6.64
CA VAL A 225 -31.37 -2.96 -5.46
C VAL A 225 -30.00 -2.45 -5.88
N LEU A 226 -29.35 -3.09 -6.85
CA LEU A 226 -28.07 -2.62 -7.39
C LEU A 226 -28.20 -1.18 -7.91
N GLY A 227 -29.22 -0.90 -8.71
CA GLY A 227 -29.39 0.42 -9.32
C GLY A 227 -29.69 1.53 -8.30
N ARG A 228 -30.52 1.28 -7.28
CA ARG A 228 -30.73 2.22 -6.15
C ARG A 228 -29.43 2.60 -5.44
N ASN A 229 -28.45 1.69 -5.47
CA ASN A 229 -27.14 1.87 -4.84
C ASN A 229 -26.03 2.27 -5.84
N GLY A 230 -26.41 2.65 -7.07
CA GLY A 230 -25.47 3.18 -8.06
C GLY A 230 -24.65 2.12 -8.79
N ILE A 231 -25.15 0.89 -8.90
CA ILE A 231 -24.53 -0.19 -9.64
C ILE A 231 -25.48 -0.69 -10.74
N LYS A 232 -24.95 -0.91 -11.93
CA LYS A 232 -25.68 -1.57 -13.02
C LYS A 232 -24.87 -2.77 -13.49
N ALA A 233 -25.51 -3.91 -13.67
CA ALA A 233 -24.91 -5.08 -14.29
C ALA A 233 -25.50 -5.29 -15.68
N GLU A 234 -24.63 -5.56 -16.66
CA GLU A 234 -24.94 -6.02 -18.01
C GLU A 234 -24.08 -7.26 -18.30
N GLU A 235 -24.46 -8.05 -19.31
CA GLU A 235 -23.84 -9.35 -19.61
C GLU A 235 -22.31 -9.33 -19.71
N THR A 236 -21.73 -8.22 -20.18
CA THR A 236 -20.27 -8.09 -20.39
C THR A 236 -19.59 -7.15 -19.41
N ALA A 237 -20.33 -6.40 -18.60
CA ALA A 237 -19.76 -5.35 -17.77
C ALA A 237 -20.64 -4.94 -16.60
N ILE A 238 -19.99 -4.47 -15.55
CA ILE A 238 -20.60 -3.75 -14.44
C ILE A 238 -20.27 -2.27 -14.51
N TYR A 239 -21.24 -1.42 -14.17
CA TYR A 239 -21.09 0.02 -14.12
C TYR A 239 -21.22 0.47 -12.67
N VAL A 240 -20.21 1.19 -12.18
CA VAL A 240 -20.21 1.76 -10.84
C VAL A 240 -20.32 3.27 -10.96
N SER A 241 -21.34 3.86 -10.34
CA SER A 241 -21.58 5.29 -10.33
C SER A 241 -20.41 6.05 -9.70
N ASN A 242 -20.05 7.20 -10.30
CA ASN A 242 -18.99 8.06 -9.81
C ASN A 242 -19.40 8.90 -8.58
N THR A 243 -20.71 8.97 -8.28
CA THR A 243 -21.26 9.92 -7.30
C THR A 243 -22.36 9.33 -6.42
N ALA A 244 -22.61 8.01 -6.49
CA ALA A 244 -23.64 7.40 -5.65
C ALA A 244 -23.22 7.40 -4.17
N ASP A 245 -24.06 7.96 -3.31
CA ASP A 245 -23.82 8.04 -1.86
C ASP A 245 -23.61 6.66 -1.23
N ALA A 246 -24.32 5.63 -1.73
CA ALA A 246 -24.13 4.25 -1.29
C ALA A 246 -22.68 3.79 -1.48
N ILE A 247 -22.08 4.05 -2.65
CA ILE A 247 -20.69 3.69 -2.93
C ILE A 247 -19.73 4.50 -2.05
N GLY A 248 -19.98 5.81 -1.90
CA GLY A 248 -19.22 6.66 -0.98
C GLY A 248 -19.26 6.17 0.47
N ASN A 249 -20.41 5.66 0.91
CA ASN A 249 -20.59 5.08 2.25
C ASN A 249 -19.87 3.75 2.42
N ILE A 250 -19.91 2.86 1.43
CA ILE A 250 -19.17 1.59 1.44
C ILE A 250 -17.67 1.83 1.60
N LEU A 251 -17.18 2.90 0.97
CA LEU A 251 -15.76 3.24 0.89
C LEU A 251 -15.31 4.31 1.90
N ARG A 252 -16.20 4.79 2.79
CA ARG A 252 -15.96 5.96 3.65
C ARG A 252 -14.65 5.91 4.44
N ASP A 253 -14.32 4.75 5.00
CA ASP A 253 -13.12 4.55 5.83
C ASP A 253 -11.95 3.95 5.05
N THR A 254 -11.95 4.10 3.72
CA THR A 254 -10.91 3.57 2.83
C THR A 254 -10.14 4.71 2.14
N PRO A 255 -8.93 4.45 1.63
CA PRO A 255 -8.19 5.45 0.84
C PRO A 255 -8.91 5.91 -0.43
N TRP A 256 -9.91 5.16 -0.90
CA TRP A 256 -10.63 5.40 -2.15
C TRP A 256 -11.92 6.21 -1.97
N ALA A 257 -12.25 6.60 -0.73
CA ALA A 257 -13.49 7.28 -0.35
C ALA A 257 -13.87 8.50 -1.21
N ASN A 258 -12.89 9.17 -1.82
CA ASN A 258 -13.12 10.37 -2.66
C ASN A 258 -12.58 10.21 -4.09
N CYS A 259 -12.09 9.03 -4.47
CA CYS A 259 -11.42 8.83 -5.76
C CYS A 259 -11.68 7.46 -6.40
N TRP A 260 -12.66 6.69 -5.92
CA TRP A 260 -12.95 5.34 -6.40
C TRP A 260 -13.14 5.28 -7.93
N ALA A 261 -13.79 6.27 -8.55
CA ALA A 261 -13.95 6.31 -10.01
C ALA A 261 -12.61 6.36 -10.76
N VAL A 262 -11.62 7.08 -10.22
CA VAL A 262 -10.27 7.15 -10.82
C VAL A 262 -9.52 5.83 -10.61
N ILE A 263 -9.71 5.21 -9.45
CA ILE A 263 -9.06 3.96 -9.08
C ILE A 263 -9.63 2.79 -9.89
N LEU A 264 -10.95 2.62 -9.94
CA LEU A 264 -11.62 1.58 -10.71
C LEU A 264 -11.33 1.69 -12.23
N ALA A 265 -11.13 2.90 -12.76
CA ALA A 265 -10.76 3.09 -14.17
C ALA A 265 -9.35 2.59 -14.51
N ARG A 266 -8.54 2.16 -13.53
CA ARG A 266 -7.22 1.54 -13.75
C ARG A 266 -7.31 0.03 -13.96
N ILE A 267 -8.48 -0.58 -13.70
CA ILE A 267 -8.68 -2.01 -13.96
C ILE A 267 -8.47 -2.26 -15.45
N PRO A 268 -7.75 -3.32 -15.86
CA PRO A 268 -7.57 -3.65 -17.27
C PRO A 268 -8.92 -3.67 -18.01
N ASN A 269 -8.97 -2.97 -19.15
CA ASN A 269 -10.16 -2.81 -19.99
C ASN A 269 -11.34 -2.04 -19.36
N ALA A 270 -11.16 -1.42 -18.19
CA ALA A 270 -12.14 -0.48 -17.66
C ALA A 270 -12.14 0.84 -18.45
N THR A 271 -13.32 1.44 -18.63
CA THR A 271 -13.50 2.68 -19.37
C THR A 271 -14.42 3.63 -18.63
N LYS A 272 -14.28 4.93 -18.89
CA LYS A 272 -15.26 5.92 -18.40
C LYS A 272 -16.52 5.78 -19.24
N ALA A 273 -17.62 5.41 -18.60
CA ALA A 273 -18.92 5.41 -19.24
C ALA A 273 -19.49 6.83 -19.31
N GLY A 274 -20.39 7.05 -20.27
CA GLY A 274 -21.21 8.26 -20.33
C GLY A 274 -22.24 8.31 -19.20
N VAL A 275 -23.37 8.95 -19.48
CA VAL A 275 -24.50 8.99 -18.53
C VAL A 275 -25.24 7.65 -18.58
N ILE A 276 -25.26 6.94 -17.45
CA ILE A 276 -25.93 5.65 -17.28
C ILE A 276 -27.15 5.83 -16.38
N TYR A 277 -28.28 5.27 -16.80
CA TYR A 277 -29.47 5.15 -15.96
C TYR A 277 -29.34 3.95 -15.02
N PHE A 278 -29.56 4.17 -13.72
CA PHE A 278 -29.52 3.11 -12.71
C PHE A 278 -30.94 2.76 -12.25
N LYS A 279 -31.39 1.53 -12.54
CA LYS A 279 -32.76 1.07 -12.28
C LYS A 279 -33.15 1.27 -10.81
N GLY A 280 -34.32 1.86 -10.58
CA GLY A 280 -34.85 2.07 -9.22
C GLY A 280 -34.28 3.27 -8.47
N SER A 281 -33.19 3.90 -8.92
CA SER A 281 -32.66 5.14 -8.32
C SER A 281 -33.41 6.41 -8.75
N GLY A 282 -34.11 6.37 -9.89
CA GLY A 282 -34.70 7.55 -10.52
C GLY A 282 -33.66 8.55 -11.05
N MET A 283 -32.37 8.21 -11.02
CA MET A 283 -31.26 9.09 -11.38
C MET A 283 -30.38 8.46 -12.46
N SER A 284 -29.83 9.32 -13.31
CA SER A 284 -28.77 8.96 -14.25
C SER A 284 -27.48 9.66 -13.84
N GLY A 285 -26.35 8.96 -13.96
CA GLY A 285 -25.06 9.48 -13.52
C GLY A 285 -23.91 8.98 -14.37
N ARG A 286 -22.77 9.66 -14.29
CA ARG A 286 -21.52 9.15 -14.90
C ARG A 286 -21.03 7.93 -14.11
N ALA A 287 -20.44 6.98 -14.82
CA ALA A 287 -19.99 5.73 -14.23
C ALA A 287 -18.63 5.29 -14.78
N VAL A 288 -17.98 4.36 -14.09
CA VAL A 288 -16.89 3.55 -14.64
C VAL A 288 -17.49 2.23 -15.10
N LYS A 289 -17.24 1.87 -16.36
CA LYS A 289 -17.54 0.55 -16.92
C LYS A 289 -16.36 -0.37 -16.65
N ILE A 290 -16.60 -1.47 -15.96
CA ILE A 290 -15.61 -2.49 -15.61
C ILE A 290 -16.05 -3.81 -16.28
N PRO A 291 -15.16 -4.52 -17.00
CA PRO A 291 -15.48 -5.82 -17.57
C PRO A 291 -15.92 -6.81 -16.51
N LEU A 292 -16.93 -7.63 -16.81
CA LEU A 292 -17.47 -8.58 -15.83
C LEU A 292 -16.43 -9.61 -15.36
N GLU A 293 -15.54 -10.04 -16.26
CA GLU A 293 -14.41 -10.94 -15.95
C GLU A 293 -13.53 -10.40 -14.82
N ALA A 294 -13.37 -9.08 -14.70
CA ALA A 294 -12.58 -8.46 -13.64
C ALA A 294 -13.32 -8.43 -12.28
N ALA A 295 -14.63 -8.68 -12.27
CA ALA A 295 -15.46 -8.75 -11.07
C ALA A 295 -15.63 -10.19 -10.54
N GLN A 296 -15.26 -11.19 -11.34
CA GLN A 296 -15.39 -12.62 -11.02
C GLN A 296 -14.05 -13.26 -10.55
N ALA A 297 -12.97 -12.47 -10.48
CA ALA A 297 -11.63 -12.88 -10.07
C ALA A 297 -11.24 -12.31 -8.70
#